data_AF-W9GAN0-F1
#
_entry.id   AF-W9GAN0-F1
#
_cell.length_a   1.000
_cell.length_b   1.000
_cell.length_c   1.000
_cell.angle_alpha   90.00
_cell.angle_beta   90.00
_cell.angle_gamma   90.00
#
_symmetry.space_group_name_H-M   'P 1'
#
loop_
_entity.id
_entity.type
_entity.pdbx_description
1 polymer ?
#
loop_
_entity_poly.entity_id
_entity_poly.type
_entity_poly.pdbx_seq_one_letter_code
_entity_poly.pdbx_strand_id
1 'polypeptide(L)'
;MSDLQCAARIILLTPAGLGDIPWLASELYRERVQAVYAADDVPDTGPVESLADDLGVPSHLAHGDLGDGTPDLEGIADRHRGETVVVVRGGDEPEPVLMLVDADGTVKGPLE
;
A
#
# COMPACT_ATOMS: atom_id res chain seq x y z
N MET A 1 2.82 -22.77 17.93
CA MET A 1 1.59 -22.47 17.15
C MET A 1 1.31 -20.99 17.33
N SER A 2 1.95 -20.15 16.50
CA SER A 2 1.93 -18.69 16.63
C SER A 2 1.87 -18.02 15.25
N ASP A 3 1.19 -18.67 14.30
CA ASP A 3 1.29 -18.34 12.87
C ASP A 3 0.03 -17.63 12.33
N LEU A 4 -0.80 -17.06 13.21
CA LEU A 4 -2.06 -16.40 12.82
C LEU A 4 -2.19 -14.93 13.27
N GLN A 5 -1.14 -14.31 13.80
CA GLN A 5 -1.19 -12.94 14.35
C GLN A 5 -0.34 -11.91 13.60
N CYS A 6 0.20 -12.25 12.42
CA CYS A 6 0.99 -11.29 11.66
C CYS A 6 0.06 -10.39 10.84
N ALA A 7 -0.22 -9.20 11.36
CA ALA A 7 -0.94 -8.15 10.65
C ALA A 7 -0.27 -7.88 9.29
N ALA A 8 -1.08 -7.72 8.25
CA ALA A 8 -0.60 -7.17 6.98
C ALA A 8 -0.27 -5.70 7.19
N ARG A 9 0.88 -5.28 6.66
CA ARG A 9 1.32 -3.87 6.69
C ARG A 9 0.98 -3.25 5.34
N ILE A 10 0.02 -2.36 5.32
CA ILE A 10 -0.43 -1.66 4.12
C ILE A 10 0.00 -0.21 4.23
N ILE A 11 0.88 0.23 3.35
CA ILE A 11 1.27 1.64 3.23
C ILE A 11 0.33 2.29 2.25
N LEU A 12 -0.55 3.13 2.76
CA LEU A 12 -1.52 3.89 1.97
C LEU A 12 -0.85 5.13 1.40
N LEU A 13 -1.01 5.32 0.09
CA LEU A 13 -0.60 6.49 -0.65
C LEU A 13 -1.79 7.07 -1.42
N THR A 14 -1.68 8.35 -1.72
CA THR A 14 -2.58 9.03 -2.66
C THR A 14 -1.76 9.53 -3.86
N PRO A 15 -2.42 9.88 -4.98
CA PRO A 15 -1.74 10.52 -6.10
C PRO A 15 -0.94 11.77 -5.72
N ALA A 16 -1.40 12.53 -4.70
CA ALA A 16 -0.68 13.71 -4.21
C ALA A 16 0.68 13.36 -3.58
N GLY A 17 0.82 12.17 -3.00
CA GLY A 17 2.07 11.67 -2.42
C GLY A 17 3.08 11.11 -3.44
N LEU A 18 2.69 10.96 -4.71
CA LEU A 18 3.55 10.42 -5.77
C LEU A 18 4.38 11.48 -6.52
N GLY A 19 4.45 12.71 -5.99
CA GLY A 19 5.16 13.83 -6.62
C GLY A 19 6.69 13.69 -6.66
N ASP A 20 7.28 13.01 -5.68
CA ASP A 20 8.74 12.75 -5.60
C ASP A 20 9.00 11.25 -5.40
N ILE A 21 8.94 10.50 -6.50
CA ILE A 21 9.08 9.04 -6.50
C ILE A 21 10.45 8.60 -5.98
N PRO A 22 11.60 9.19 -6.40
CA PRO A 22 12.90 8.76 -5.88
C PRO A 22 13.04 8.94 -4.36
N TRP A 23 12.51 10.03 -3.81
CA TRP A 23 12.48 10.24 -2.37
C TRP A 23 11.58 9.20 -1.69
N LEU A 24 10.36 8.99 -2.21
CA LEU A 24 9.41 8.03 -1.64
C LEU A 24 9.94 6.59 -1.68
N ALA A 25 10.52 6.16 -2.79
CA ALA A 25 11.13 4.83 -2.92
C ALA A 25 12.26 4.64 -1.90
N SER A 26 13.04 5.70 -1.61
CA SER A 26 14.11 5.66 -0.61
C SER A 26 13.57 5.46 0.82
N GLU A 27 12.46 6.11 1.16
CA GLU A 27 11.79 5.92 2.46
C GLU A 27 11.20 4.49 2.56
N LEU A 28 10.51 4.04 1.51
CA LEU A 28 9.85 2.73 1.47
C LEU A 28 10.83 1.55 1.35
N TYR A 29 12.07 1.77 0.93
CA TYR A 29 13.07 0.72 0.80
C TYR A 29 13.32 -0.04 2.12
N ARG A 30 13.21 0.64 3.26
CA ARG A 30 13.37 0.01 4.59
C ARG A 30 12.18 -0.86 5.00
N GLU A 31 11.02 -0.62 4.40
CA GLU A 31 9.76 -1.27 4.72
C GLU A 31 9.59 -2.65 4.08
N ARG A 32 10.53 -3.06 3.21
CA ARG A 32 10.52 -4.36 2.52
C ARG A 32 9.20 -4.61 1.77
N VAL A 33 8.75 -3.60 1.03
CA VAL A 33 7.56 -3.68 0.18
C VAL A 33 7.67 -4.89 -0.75
N GLN A 34 6.58 -5.66 -0.88
CA GLN A 34 6.49 -6.84 -1.74
C GLN A 34 5.73 -6.58 -3.05
N ALA A 35 4.81 -5.61 -3.04
CA ALA A 35 4.00 -5.25 -4.20
C ALA A 35 3.41 -3.85 -4.04
N VAL A 36 3.06 -3.23 -5.16
CA VAL A 36 2.33 -1.95 -5.24
C VAL A 36 0.99 -2.18 -5.92
N TYR A 37 -0.10 -1.77 -5.29
CA TYR A 37 -1.47 -1.86 -5.82
C TYR A 37 -2.01 -0.47 -6.11
N ALA A 38 -2.74 -0.31 -7.22
CA ALA A 38 -3.47 0.91 -7.54
C ALA A 38 -4.98 0.62 -7.61
N ALA A 39 -5.78 1.43 -6.92
CA ALA A 39 -7.23 1.41 -7.04
C ALA A 39 -7.70 1.98 -8.38
N ASP A 40 -8.95 1.68 -8.75
CA ASP A 40 -9.56 2.13 -10.00
C ASP A 40 -9.79 3.66 -10.06
N ASP A 41 -9.83 4.32 -8.92
CA ASP A 41 -10.04 5.77 -8.78
C ASP A 41 -8.74 6.59 -8.89
N VAL A 42 -7.60 5.93 -9.15
CA VAL A 42 -6.31 6.59 -9.41
C VAL A 42 -6.23 7.03 -10.88
N PRO A 43 -6.16 8.34 -11.17
CA PRO A 43 -6.31 8.85 -12.54
C PRO A 43 -5.09 8.65 -13.45
N ASP A 44 -3.89 8.56 -12.87
CA ASP A 44 -2.63 8.31 -13.60
C ASP A 44 -1.83 7.23 -12.88
N THR A 45 -1.66 6.08 -13.55
CA THR A 45 -0.93 4.93 -13.02
C THR A 45 0.56 4.96 -13.34
N GLY A 46 1.02 5.85 -14.22
CA GLY A 46 2.45 5.93 -14.58
C GLY A 46 3.38 6.16 -13.39
N PRO A 47 3.05 7.08 -12.45
CA PRO A 47 3.80 7.24 -11.21
C PRO A 47 3.79 5.98 -10.32
N VAL A 48 2.71 5.20 -10.34
CA VAL A 48 2.61 3.94 -9.57
C VAL A 48 3.53 2.88 -10.15
N GLU A 49 3.56 2.75 -11.47
CA GLU A 49 4.49 1.85 -12.18
C GLU A 49 5.94 2.22 -11.90
N SER A 50 6.26 3.52 -12.00
CA SER A 50 7.61 4.04 -11.73
C SER A 50 8.06 3.77 -10.29
N LEU A 51 7.16 3.91 -9.31
CA LEU A 51 7.44 3.57 -7.91
C LEU A 51 7.72 2.07 -7.74
N ALA A 52 6.92 1.21 -8.38
CA ALA A 52 7.13 -0.23 -8.32
C ALA A 52 8.45 -0.65 -8.97
N ASP A 53 8.81 -0.04 -10.08
CA ASP A 53 10.09 -0.23 -10.78
C ASP A 53 11.28 0.18 -9.89
N ASP A 54 11.22 1.35 -9.25
CA ASP A 54 12.28 1.84 -8.33
C ASP A 54 12.43 0.94 -7.09
N LEU A 55 11.33 0.39 -6.59
CA LEU A 55 11.33 -0.59 -5.49
C LEU A 55 11.73 -2.00 -5.93
N GLY A 56 11.72 -2.28 -7.24
CA GLY A 56 12.02 -3.60 -7.80
C GLY A 56 10.95 -4.65 -7.49
N VAL A 57 9.68 -4.24 -7.40
CA VAL A 57 8.52 -5.08 -7.01
C VAL A 57 7.43 -5.07 -8.08
N PRO A 58 6.55 -6.08 -8.13
CA PRO A 58 5.41 -6.06 -9.05
C PRO A 58 4.42 -4.92 -8.74
N SER A 59 3.85 -4.34 -9.81
CA SER A 59 2.69 -3.45 -9.76
C SER A 59 1.41 -4.18 -10.17
N HIS A 60 0.31 -3.86 -9.49
CA HIS A 60 -1.03 -4.36 -9.76
C HIS A 60 -1.98 -3.17 -9.92
N LEU A 61 -2.24 -2.81 -11.17
CA LEU A 61 -3.06 -1.66 -11.52
C LEU A 61 -4.55 -2.04 -11.61
N ALA A 62 -5.43 -1.08 -11.38
CA ALA A 62 -6.88 -1.23 -11.48
C ALA A 62 -7.43 -2.41 -10.63
N HIS A 63 -7.09 -2.41 -9.34
CA HIS A 63 -7.47 -3.45 -8.39
C HIS A 63 -8.82 -3.20 -7.71
N GLY A 64 -9.76 -2.53 -8.37
CA GLY A 64 -11.08 -2.26 -7.81
C GLY A 64 -11.08 -1.14 -6.77
N ASP A 65 -11.99 -1.24 -5.80
CA ASP A 65 -12.13 -0.27 -4.72
C ASP A 65 -11.26 -0.66 -3.53
N LEU A 66 -10.21 0.11 -3.25
CA LEU A 66 -9.29 -0.10 -2.13
C LEU A 66 -9.57 0.83 -0.94
N GLY A 67 -10.82 1.26 -0.80
CA GLY A 67 -11.33 1.95 0.39
C GLY A 67 -11.20 1.11 1.67
N ASP A 68 -11.28 1.76 2.83
CA ASP A 68 -11.20 1.06 4.12
C ASP A 68 -12.40 0.10 4.30
N GLY A 69 -12.12 -1.14 4.73
CA GLY A 69 -13.17 -2.15 4.96
C GLY A 69 -13.83 -2.67 3.67
N THR A 70 -13.20 -2.45 2.53
CA THR A 70 -13.64 -3.04 1.26
C THR A 70 -13.14 -4.49 1.14
N PRO A 71 -13.90 -5.39 0.50
CA PRO A 71 -13.47 -6.77 0.29
C PRO A 71 -12.17 -6.90 -0.51
N ASP A 72 -11.90 -5.98 -1.44
CA ASP A 72 -10.68 -6.01 -2.27
C ASP A 72 -9.45 -5.67 -1.41
N LEU A 73 -9.54 -4.67 -0.53
CA LEU A 73 -8.47 -4.35 0.43
C LEU A 73 -8.27 -5.48 1.46
N GLU A 74 -9.35 -6.08 1.96
CA GLU A 74 -9.28 -7.24 2.85
C GLU A 74 -8.61 -8.44 2.16
N GLY A 75 -8.89 -8.67 0.88
CA GLY A 75 -8.24 -9.70 0.08
C GLY A 75 -6.72 -9.46 -0.09
N ILE A 76 -6.29 -8.22 -0.23
CA ILE A 76 -4.87 -7.84 -0.24
C ILE A 76 -4.25 -8.12 1.13
N ALA A 77 -4.89 -7.69 2.22
CA ALA A 77 -4.41 -7.93 3.58
C ALA A 77 -4.25 -9.42 3.86
N ASP A 78 -5.23 -10.24 3.47
CA ASP A 78 -5.19 -11.69 3.66
C ASP A 78 -4.10 -12.37 2.85
N ARG A 79 -3.82 -11.88 1.63
CA ARG A 79 -2.71 -12.38 0.81
C ARG A 79 -1.34 -12.05 1.38
N HIS A 80 -1.20 -10.87 1.98
CA HIS A 80 0.08 -10.29 2.42
C HIS A 80 0.22 -10.25 3.95
N ARG A 81 -0.33 -11.24 4.65
CA ARG A 81 -0.19 -11.34 6.11
C ARG A 81 1.29 -11.45 6.49
N GLY A 82 1.76 -10.55 7.37
CA GLY A 82 3.16 -10.46 7.78
C GLY A 82 4.10 -9.85 6.74
N GLU A 83 3.57 -9.35 5.62
CA GLU A 83 4.30 -8.66 4.58
C GLU A 83 3.89 -7.18 4.53
N THR A 84 4.72 -6.39 3.84
CA THR A 84 4.41 -4.98 3.55
C THR A 84 4.04 -4.82 2.10
N VAL A 85 2.94 -4.12 1.83
CA VAL A 85 2.52 -3.73 0.49
C VAL A 85 2.15 -2.25 0.46
N VAL A 86 2.23 -1.65 -0.72
CA VAL A 86 1.80 -0.28 -0.96
C VAL A 86 0.45 -0.32 -1.67
N VAL A 87 -0.48 0.53 -1.22
CA VAL A 87 -1.79 0.72 -1.85
C VAL A 87 -1.93 2.19 -2.20
N VAL A 88 -2.05 2.49 -3.48
CA VAL A 88 -2.37 3.82 -4.02
C VAL A 88 -3.86 3.88 -4.28
N ARG A 89 -4.55 4.85 -3.69
CA ARG A 89 -5.99 5.08 -3.89
C ARG A 89 -6.32 6.56 -3.97
N GLY A 90 -7.52 6.91 -4.43
CA GLY A 90 -7.99 8.28 -4.49
C GLY A 90 -7.87 9.01 -3.16
N GLY A 91 -7.57 10.31 -3.23
CA GLY A 91 -7.39 11.19 -2.07
C GLY A 91 -6.34 12.27 -2.34
N ASP A 92 -6.20 13.18 -1.38
CA ASP A 92 -5.32 14.36 -1.49
C ASP A 92 -4.25 14.44 -0.38
N GLU A 93 -4.16 13.41 0.48
CA GLU A 93 -3.18 13.35 1.57
C GLU A 93 -1.78 13.08 1.01
N PRO A 94 -0.82 14.01 1.13
CA PRO A 94 0.50 13.85 0.53
C PRO A 94 1.41 12.90 1.33
N GLU A 95 1.12 12.72 2.62
CA GLU A 95 1.93 11.89 3.51
C GLU A 95 1.47 10.43 3.48
N PRO A 96 2.39 9.47 3.35
CA PRO A 96 2.05 8.06 3.45
C PRO A 96 1.53 7.69 4.84
N VAL A 97 0.55 6.79 4.88
CA VAL A 97 -0.05 6.30 6.14
C VAL A 97 0.17 4.80 6.25
N LEU A 98 0.71 4.34 7.39
CA LEU A 98 0.75 2.91 7.71
C LEU A 98 -0.61 2.46 8.21
N MET A 99 -1.13 1.41 7.61
CA MET A 99 -2.31 0.68 8.04
C MET A 99 -1.92 -0.75 8.39
N LEU A 100 -2.23 -1.17 9.61
CA LEU A 100 -2.12 -2.56 10.05
C LEU A 100 -3.49 -3.20 9.97
N VAL A 101 -3.58 -4.33 9.26
CA VAL A 101 -4.82 -5.09 9.11
C VAL A 101 -4.61 -6.50 9.63
N ASP A 102 -5.42 -6.91 10.60
CA ASP A 102 -5.46 -8.26 11.14
C ASP A 102 -6.91 -8.72 11.40
N ALA A 103 -7.06 -9.87 12.06
CA ALA A 103 -8.39 -10.43 12.38
C ALA A 103 -9.17 -9.63 13.43
N ASP A 104 -8.48 -8.78 14.22
CA ASP A 104 -9.07 -7.97 15.29
C ASP A 104 -9.46 -6.58 14.79
N GLY A 105 -8.92 -6.13 13.65
CA GLY A 105 -9.39 -4.98 12.90
C GLY A 105 -8.30 -4.22 12.16
N THR A 106 -8.46 -2.90 12.07
CA THR A 106 -7.57 -2.01 11.34
C THR A 106 -7.06 -0.89 12.24
N VAL A 107 -5.74 -0.68 12.26
CA VAL A 107 -5.08 0.42 12.98
C VAL A 107 -4.30 1.27 11.98
N LYS A 108 -4.40 2.59 12.08
CA LYS A 108 -3.65 3.52 11.21
C LYS A 108 -2.74 4.45 12.00
N GLY A 109 -1.61 4.80 11.40
CA GLY A 109 -0.65 5.75 11.96
C GLY A 109 0.33 6.25 10.90
N PRO A 110 1.22 7.18 11.27
CA PRO A 110 2.32 7.59 10.40
C PRO A 110 3.28 6.42 10.13
N LEU A 111 4.11 6.52 9.08
CA LEU A 111 5.31 5.69 8.95
C LEU A 111 6.31 6.06 10.08
N GLU A 112 6.93 5.07 10.70
CA GLU A 112 7.93 5.24 11.79
C GLU A 112 9.37 5.03 11.32
#